data_AF-A0A2V6X900-F1
#
_entry.id   AF-A0A2V6X900-F1
#
_cell.length_a   1.000
_cell.length_b   1.000
_cell.length_c   1.000
_cell.angle_alpha   90.00
_cell.angle_beta   90.00
_cell.angle_gamma   90.00
#
_symmetry.space_group_name_H-M   'P 1'
#
loop_
_entity.id
_entity.type
_entity.pdbx_description
1 polymer ?
#
loop_
_entity_poly.entity_id
_entity_poly.type
_entity_poly.pdbx_seq_one_letter_code
_entity_poly.pdbx_strand_id
1 'polypeptide(L)' 'TAMLVLGGDVRGGRVYGRWPGLARHQLFEGRDLAVTTDFRTLFTEVATRHLGAPSAPLFPGFRATQSPLGLFA' A
#
# COMPACT_ATOMS: atom_id res chain seq x y z
N THR A 1 -10.74 0.26 3.90
CA THR A 1 -9.57 0.69 4.70
C THR A 1 -8.52 1.42 3.86
N ALA A 2 -7.80 2.37 4.44
CA ALA A 2 -6.60 2.98 3.85
C ALA A 2 -5.33 2.57 4.62
N MET A 3 -4.20 2.55 3.92
CA MET A 3 -2.86 2.40 4.52
C MET A 3 -2.13 3.73 4.40
N LEU A 4 -1.43 4.15 5.45
CA LEU A 4 -0.65 5.38 5.50
C LEU A 4 0.83 5.02 5.67
N VAL A 5 1.69 5.63 4.85
CA VAL A 5 3.13 5.50 4.94
C VAL A 5 3.70 6.89 5.22
N LEU A 6 4.45 7.02 6.31
CA LEU A 6 4.94 8.28 6.85
C LEU A 6 6.42 8.13 7.20
N GLY A 7 7.24 9.13 6.87
CA GLY A 7 8.68 9.10 7.12
C GLY A 7 9.45 10.08 6.24
N GLY A 8 10.70 10.37 6.60
CA GLY A 8 11.52 11.34 5.87
C GLY A 8 11.85 10.92 4.43
N ASP A 9 12.08 9.63 4.22
CA ASP A 9 12.43 9.07 2.91
C ASP A 9 11.20 8.67 2.05
N VAL A 10 10.00 8.91 2.57
CA VAL A 10 8.76 8.57 1.87
C VAL A 10 8.46 9.63 0.83
N ARG A 11 8.17 9.20 -0.40
CA ARG A 11 7.64 10.04 -1.49
C ARG A 11 6.18 10.44 -1.20
N GLY A 12 6.00 11.30 -0.19
CA GLY A 12 4.70 11.74 0.33
C GLY A 12 3.91 12.65 -0.61
N GLY A 13 2.73 13.08 -0.15
CA GLY A 13 1.83 13.96 -0.90
C GLY A 13 1.07 13.27 -2.04
N ARG A 14 1.02 11.93 -2.04
CA ARG A 14 0.43 11.11 -3.10
C ARG A 14 -0.59 10.14 -2.53
N VAL A 15 -1.69 9.94 -3.25
CA VAL A 15 -2.60 8.82 -3.03
C VAL A 15 -2.28 7.75 -4.06
N TYR A 16 -1.86 6.59 -3.58
CA TYR A 16 -1.61 5.41 -4.41
C TYR A 16 -2.92 4.64 -4.54
N GLY A 17 -3.44 4.54 -5.76
CA GLY A 17 -4.75 3.92 -6.05
C GLY A 17 -5.86 4.95 -6.28
N ARG A 18 -7.11 4.52 -6.12
CA ARG A 18 -8.29 5.40 -6.30
C ARG A 18 -8.78 5.89 -4.94
N TRP A 19 -8.92 7.21 -4.81
CA TRP A 19 -9.56 7.83 -3.65
C TRP A 19 -11.02 8.17 -3.98
N PRO A 20 -12.00 7.37 -3.55
CA PRO A 20 -13.40 7.65 -3.84
C PRO A 20 -13.98 8.78 -2.97
N GLY A 21 -13.32 9.14 -1.86
CA GLY A 21 -13.86 10.04 -0.83
C GLY A 21 -14.42 9.28 0.39
N LEU A 22 -14.92 10.03 1.38
CA LEU A 22 -15.38 9.50 2.67
C LEU A 22 -16.90 9.64 2.87
N ALA A 23 -17.67 10.03 1.85
CA ALA A 23 -19.12 10.06 1.97
C ALA A 23 -19.67 8.64 2.10
N ARG A 24 -20.76 8.43 2.87
CA ARG A 24 -21.29 7.08 3.16
C ARG A 24 -21.54 6.22 1.92
N HIS A 25 -22.00 6.82 0.82
CA HIS A 25 -22.28 6.11 -0.44
C HIS A 25 -21.01 5.71 -1.23
N GLN A 26 -19.84 6.23 -0.83
CA GLN A 26 -18.53 5.95 -1.45
C GLN A 26 -17.76 4.86 -0.69
N LEU A 27 -18.23 4.51 0.51
CA LEU A 27 -17.61 3.49 1.36
C LEU A 27 -18.13 2.09 0.97
N PHE A 28 -17.22 1.12 0.97
CA PHE A 28 -17.55 -0.29 0.90
C PHE A 28 -18.44 -0.65 2.09
N GLU A 29 -19.63 -1.19 1.78
CA GLU A 29 -20.68 -1.53 2.75
C GLU A 29 -21.04 -0.38 3.72
N GLY A 30 -20.78 0.87 3.31
CA GLY A 30 -21.05 2.05 4.13
C GLY A 30 -20.13 2.24 5.34
N ARG A 31 -19.02 1.49 5.45
CA ARG A 31 -18.12 1.51 6.62
C ARG A 31 -16.71 1.95 6.31
N ASP A 32 -16.08 1.38 5.29
CA ASP A 32 -14.66 1.60 5.02
C ASP A 32 -14.36 1.72 3.52
N LEU A 33 -13.20 2.26 3.16
CA LEU A 33 -12.83 2.39 1.74
C LEU A 33 -12.69 1.00 1.08
N ALA A 34 -13.13 0.86 -0.17
CA ALA A 34 -12.85 -0.36 -0.93
C ALA A 34 -11.34 -0.58 -1.05
N VAL A 35 -10.87 -1.80 -0.80
CA VAL A 35 -9.46 -2.15 -0.98
C VAL A 35 -9.16 -2.24 -2.47
N THR A 36 -8.41 -1.29 -3.00
CA THR A 36 -8.04 -1.24 -4.43
C THR A 36 -6.61 -1.71 -4.71
N THR A 37 -5.83 -1.96 -3.67
CA THR A 37 -4.39 -2.24 -3.75
C THR A 37 -4.08 -3.44 -2.87
N ASP A 38 -3.32 -4.38 -3.41
CA ASP A 38 -2.83 -5.51 -2.63
C ASP A 38 -1.83 -5.02 -1.58
N PHE A 39 -2.16 -5.18 -0.29
CA PHE A 39 -1.32 -4.72 0.81
C PHE A 39 0.05 -5.41 0.82
N ARG A 40 0.17 -6.62 0.25
CA ARG A 40 1.44 -7.35 0.17
C ARG A 40 2.44 -6.64 -0.71
N THR A 41 2.00 -5.91 -1.74
CA THR A 41 2.85 -5.06 -2.57
C THR A 41 3.46 -3.93 -1.73
N LEU A 42 2.64 -3.26 -0.91
CA LEU A 42 3.09 -2.19 -0.02
C LEU A 42 4.10 -2.72 1.01
N PHE A 43 3.76 -3.81 1.73
CA PHE A 43 4.66 -4.35 2.75
C PHE A 43 5.94 -4.95 2.17
N THR A 44 5.89 -5.54 0.97
CA THR A 44 7.10 -6.01 0.28
C THR A 44 8.07 -4.86 0.01
N GLU A 45 7.55 -3.71 -0.43
CA GLU A 45 8.37 -2.53 -0.69
C GLU A 45 8.92 -1.93 0.62
N VAL A 46 8.10 -1.81 1.67
CA VAL A 46 8.58 -1.36 2.99
C VAL A 46 9.67 -2.30 3.54
N ALA A 47 9.47 -3.61 3.48
CA ALA A 47 10.45 -4.57 3.97
C ALA A 47 11.79 -4.43 3.23
N THR A 48 11.75 -4.38 1.90
CA THR A 48 12.98 -4.42 1.08
C THR A 48 13.67 -3.06 0.95
N ARG A 49 12.91 -1.95 0.85
CA ARG A 49 13.45 -0.61 0.60
C ARG A 49 13.70 0.20 1.86
N HIS A 50 12.88 0.00 2.89
CA HIS A 50 13.00 0.78 4.13
C HIS A 50 13.69 0.01 5.25
N LEU A 51 13.36 -1.28 5.42
CA LEU A 51 13.92 -2.11 6.51
C LEU A 51 15.14 -2.94 6.08
N GLY A 52 15.44 -3.02 4.78
CA GLY A 52 16.54 -3.86 4.26
C GLY A 52 16.32 -5.36 4.46
N ALA A 53 15.08 -5.80 4.70
CA ALA A 53 14.72 -7.17 4.96
C ALA A 53 14.22 -7.88 3.69
N PRO A 54 14.50 -9.19 3.53
CA PRO A 54 13.94 -9.96 2.43
C PRO A 54 12.42 -10.09 2.59
N SER A 55 11.67 -9.93 1.49
CA SER A 55 10.21 -10.06 1.50
C SER A 55 9.71 -11.49 1.33
N ALA A 56 10.52 -12.38 0.73
CA ALA A 56 10.11 -13.77 0.45
C ALA A 56 9.65 -14.55 1.69
N PRO A 57 10.28 -14.41 2.88
CA PRO A 57 9.78 -15.04 4.11
C PRO A 57 8.46 -14.45 4.64
N LEU A 58 8.20 -13.16 4.38
CA LEU A 58 6.99 -12.48 4.84
C LEU A 58 5.76 -12.91 4.04
N PHE A 59 5.91 -13.12 2.73
CA PHE A 59 4.84 -13.54 1.84
C PHE A 59 5.30 -14.70 0.94
N PRO A 60 5.39 -15.94 1.47
CA PRO A 60 5.82 -17.09 0.69
C PRO A 60 4.96 -17.31 -0.55
N GLY A 61 5.61 -17.45 -1.72
CA GLY A 61 4.94 -17.67 -3.00
C GLY A 61 4.25 -16.44 -3.59
N PHE A 62 4.25 -15.29 -2.89
CA PHE A 62 3.72 -14.05 -3.46
C PHE A 62 4.68 -13.50 -4.53
N ARG A 63 4.14 -13.31 -5.73
CA ARG A 63 4.78 -12.55 -6.80
C ARG A 63 3.90 -11.37 -7.09
N ALA A 64 4.43 -10.16 -6.89
CA ALA A 64 3.72 -8.96 -7.25
C ALA A 64 3.41 -9.00 -8.76
N THR A 65 2.13 -8.97 -9.11
CA THR A 65 1.66 -8.89 -10.50
C THR A 65 1.71 -7.46 -11.05
N GLN A 66 1.86 -6.49 -10.16
CA GLN A 66 1.97 -5.06 -10.45
C GLN A 66 3.36 -4.55 -10.07
N SER A 67 3.81 -3.50 -10.77
CA SER A 67 5.04 -2.79 -10.43
C SER A 67 5.01 -2.26 -8.99
N PRO A 68 6.19 -2.11 -8.33
CA PRO A 68 6.29 -1.47 -7.03
C PRO A 68 5.57 -0.11 -7.01
N LEU A 69 5.04 0.27 -5.85
CA LEU A 69 4.30 1.52 -5.68
C LEU A 69 5.26 2.73 -5.79
N GLY A 70 6.55 2.55 -5.47
CA GLY A 70 7.52 3.65 -5.51
C GLY A 70 7.31 4.60 -4.33
N LEU A 71 7.25 4.02 -3.13
CA LEU A 71 6.98 4.68 -1.86
C LEU A 71 8.20 5.43 -1.32
N PHE A 72 9.42 4.98 -1.63
CA PHE A 72 10.67 5.52 -1.09
C PHE A 72 11.52 6.18 -2.17
N ALA A 73 12.40 7.11 -1.76
CA ALA A 73 13.27 7.90 -2.64
C ALA A 73 14.32 7.06 -3.38
#